data_AF-Q6TMR2-F1
#
_entry.id   AF-Q6TMR2-F1
#
_cell.length_a   1.000
_cell.length_b   1.000
_cell.length_c   1.000
_cell.angle_alpha   90.00
_cell.angle_beta   90.00
_cell.angle_gamma   90.00
#
_symmetry.space_group_name_H-M   'P 1'
#
loop_
_entity.id
_entity.type
_entity.pdbx_description
1 polymer ?
#
loop_
_entity_poly.entity_id
_entity_poly.type
_entity_poly.pdbx_seq_one_letter_code
_entity_poly.pdbx_strand_id
1 'polypeptide(L)'
;MCYKNSDCNMGYSVGSIDWRWDGIVPKINGSVVNRANSDYSTTVYFEAYYIDQKVDTDSRTVADGVRNFDLTFNVALISRIKITVCQNFSTGQQCGSPENYSYG
;
A
#
# COMPACT_ATOMS: atom_id res chain seq x y z
N MET A 1 6.27 5.23 -7.91
CA MET A 1 5.02 4.80 -8.56
C MET A 1 3.84 5.50 -7.89
N CYS A 2 2.77 5.81 -8.64
CA CYS A 2 1.49 6.27 -8.07
C CYS A 2 0.55 5.07 -7.98
N TYR A 3 0.18 4.67 -6.77
CA TYR A 3 -0.74 3.56 -6.54
C TYR A 3 -2.16 4.15 -6.61
N LYS A 4 -2.84 4.01 -7.75
CA LYS A 4 -4.11 4.71 -8.00
C LYS A 4 -5.29 4.02 -7.31
N ASN A 5 -6.08 4.81 -6.58
CA ASN A 5 -7.53 4.70 -6.70
C ASN A 5 -7.95 5.74 -7.75
N SER A 6 -8.44 5.30 -8.92
CA SER A 6 -8.54 6.17 -10.09
C SER A 6 -9.73 7.12 -10.12
N ASP A 7 -10.69 7.05 -9.19
CA ASP A 7 -11.97 7.73 -9.42
C ASP A 7 -12.28 8.90 -8.47
N CYS A 8 -11.46 9.14 -7.44
CA CYS A 8 -11.57 10.32 -6.57
C CYS A 8 -10.18 10.84 -6.21
N ASN A 9 -9.76 11.98 -6.78
CA ASN A 9 -8.47 12.69 -6.64
C ASN A 9 -8.05 13.07 -5.19
N MET A 10 -8.64 12.45 -4.19
CA MET A 10 -8.58 12.86 -2.80
C MET A 10 -7.78 11.88 -1.92
N GLY A 11 -7.65 10.59 -2.25
CA GLY A 11 -6.84 9.63 -1.48
C GLY A 11 -5.92 8.78 -2.35
N TYR A 12 -4.61 8.76 -2.06
CA TYR A 12 -3.63 8.01 -2.86
C TYR A 12 -2.40 7.58 -2.06
N SER A 13 -1.57 6.72 -2.65
CA SER A 13 -0.26 6.37 -2.12
C SER A 13 0.81 6.57 -3.19
N VAL A 14 2.00 6.98 -2.76
CA VAL A 14 3.20 7.04 -3.60
C VAL A 14 4.37 6.43 -2.86
N GLY A 15 5.28 5.78 -3.58
CA GLY A 15 6.41 5.12 -2.94
C GLY A 15 7.29 4.34 -3.91
N SER A 16 8.20 3.58 -3.29
CA SER A 16 9.11 2.66 -3.94
C SER A 16 9.19 1.32 -3.18
N ILE A 17 9.49 0.26 -3.93
CA ILE A 17 9.77 -1.08 -3.40
C ILE A 17 11.20 -1.39 -3.83
N ASP A 18 12.09 -1.53 -2.86
CA ASP A 18 13.46 -1.96 -3.08
C ASP A 18 13.58 -3.45 -2.79
N TRP A 19 13.81 -4.22 -3.84
CA TRP A 19 13.98 -5.67 -3.81
C TRP A 19 15.43 -6.10 -3.54
N ARG A 20 16.38 -5.15 -3.53
CA ARG A 20 17.83 -5.45 -3.41
C ARG A 20 18.30 -5.69 -1.98
N TRP A 21 17.39 -5.67 -1.00
CA TRP A 21 17.74 -5.94 0.38
C TRP A 21 17.89 -7.45 0.60
N ASP A 22 19.12 -7.93 0.36
CA ASP A 22 19.60 -9.31 0.51
C ASP A 22 18.74 -10.41 -0.15
N GLY A 23 17.94 -10.05 -1.16
CA GLY A 23 17.16 -10.97 -2.01
C GLY A 23 16.03 -11.72 -1.30
N ILE A 24 15.73 -11.37 -0.05
CA ILE A 24 14.81 -12.15 0.81
C ILE A 24 13.65 -11.30 1.32
N VAL A 25 13.86 -10.01 1.56
CA VAL A 25 12.85 -9.12 2.13
C VAL A 25 12.84 -7.76 1.41
N PRO A 26 11.79 -7.42 0.65
CA PRO A 26 11.68 -6.10 0.06
C PRO A 26 11.51 -5.03 1.14
N LYS A 27 12.21 -3.91 0.96
CA LYS A 27 11.98 -2.68 1.72
C LYS A 27 11.00 -1.79 0.97
N ILE A 28 9.95 -1.32 1.63
CA ILE A 28 8.90 -0.52 1.02
C ILE A 28 8.83 0.82 1.74
N ASN A 29 8.96 1.90 0.99
CA ASN A 29 8.92 3.26 1.54
C ASN A 29 8.00 4.15 0.71
N GLY A 30 7.42 5.16 1.34
CA GLY A 30 6.53 6.06 0.66
C GLY A 30 5.65 6.89 1.58
N SER A 31 4.53 7.34 1.04
CA SER A 31 3.56 8.19 1.72
C SER A 31 2.14 7.80 1.34
N VAL A 32 1.26 7.73 2.33
CA VAL A 32 -0.19 7.74 2.14
C VAL A 32 -0.67 9.18 2.23
N VAL A 33 -1.52 9.61 1.31
CA VAL A 33 -2.07 10.95 1.26
C VAL A 33 -3.58 10.88 1.30
N ASN A 34 -4.19 11.70 2.17
CA ASN A 34 -5.59 12.06 2.11
C ASN A 34 -5.71 13.58 2.01
N ARG A 35 -6.42 14.08 1.00
CA ARG A 35 -6.68 15.50 0.75
C ARG A 35 -8.12 15.90 1.08
N ALA A 36 -8.94 14.96 1.55
CA ALA A 36 -10.29 15.28 1.98
C ALA A 36 -10.30 15.74 3.43
N ASN A 37 -10.98 16.85 3.68
CA ASN A 37 -11.11 17.48 4.98
C ASN A 37 -12.05 16.66 5.90
N SER A 38 -11.56 15.53 6.43
CA SER A 38 -12.15 14.68 7.49
C SER A 38 -13.34 13.75 7.16
N ASP A 39 -13.92 13.80 5.96
CA ASP A 39 -15.11 12.98 5.62
C ASP A 39 -14.84 11.47 5.49
N TYR A 40 -13.58 11.10 5.28
CA TYR A 40 -13.14 9.70 5.18
C TYR A 40 -11.64 9.61 5.48
N SER A 41 -11.13 8.40 5.70
CA SER A 41 -9.68 8.13 5.81
C SER A 41 -9.15 7.35 4.61
N THR A 42 -7.89 7.55 4.24
CA THR A 42 -7.24 6.73 3.20
C THR A 42 -6.40 5.64 3.86
N THR A 43 -6.66 4.38 3.52
CA THR A 43 -5.87 3.22 3.92
C THR A 43 -5.18 2.60 2.72
N VAL A 44 -3.91 2.25 2.88
CA VAL A 44 -3.15 1.47 1.91
C VAL A 44 -2.85 0.14 2.54
N TYR A 45 -3.23 -0.94 1.85
CA TYR A 45 -2.92 -2.31 2.20
C TYR A 45 -1.74 -2.78 1.37
N PHE A 46 -0.77 -3.40 2.05
CA PHE A 46 0.38 -4.07 1.45
C PHE A 46 0.23 -5.55 1.77
N GLU A 47 0.10 -6.38 0.74
CA GLU A 47 0.00 -7.84 0.89
C GLU A 47 1.25 -8.47 0.27
N ALA A 48 2.01 -9.21 1.08
CA ALA A 48 3.18 -9.93 0.63
C ALA A 48 2.80 -11.35 0.19
N TYR A 49 3.35 -11.80 -0.94
CA TYR A 49 3.12 -13.11 -1.50
C TYR A 49 4.42 -13.85 -1.79
N TYR A 50 4.41 -15.16 -1.53
CA TYR A 50 5.35 -16.11 -2.12
C TYR A 50 4.58 -16.93 -3.17
N ILE A 51 4.96 -16.75 -4.44
CA ILE A 51 4.23 -17.26 -5.61
C ILE A 51 2.77 -16.78 -5.54
N ASP A 52 1.83 -17.68 -5.23
CA ASP A 52 0.40 -17.38 -5.16
C ASP A 52 -0.13 -17.34 -3.72
N GLN A 53 0.70 -17.69 -2.73
CA GLN A 53 0.30 -17.72 -1.33
C GLN A 53 0.58 -16.36 -0.67
N LYS A 54 -0.45 -15.77 -0.06
CA LYS A 54 -0.29 -14.61 0.82
C LYS A 54 0.46 -15.06 2.08
N VAL A 55 1.60 -14.43 2.35
CA VAL A 55 2.47 -14.76 3.49
C VAL A 55 2.44 -13.70 4.59
N ASP A 56 2.14 -12.45 4.26
CA ASP A 56 2.02 -11.38 5.25
C ASP A 56 1.14 -10.22 4.74
N THR A 57 0.74 -9.32 5.63
CA THR A 57 -0.01 -8.10 5.32
C THR A 57 0.30 -6.98 6.30
N ASP A 58 0.45 -5.76 5.79
CA ASP A 58 0.55 -4.55 6.60
C ASP A 58 -0.35 -3.46 5.99
N SER A 59 -0.68 -2.42 6.76
CA SER A 59 -1.45 -1.29 6.27
C SER A 59 -1.04 0.04 6.89
N ARG A 60 -1.28 1.12 6.15
CA ARG A 60 -1.06 2.50 6.64
C ARG A 60 -2.30 3.32 6.35
N THR A 61 -2.81 3.97 7.40
CA THR A 61 -4.01 4.81 7.33
C THR A 61 -3.67 6.24 7.71
N VAL A 62 -4.25 7.18 6.98
CA VAL A 62 -4.21 8.62 7.28
C VAL A 62 -5.62 9.19 7.17
N ALA A 63 -6.06 9.88 8.23
CA ALA A 63 -7.36 10.53 8.27
C ALA A 63 -7.35 11.83 7.45
N ASP A 64 -6.28 12.61 7.55
CA ASP A 64 -6.07 13.85 6.80
C ASP A 64 -4.57 14.12 6.64
N GLY A 65 -4.18 14.73 5.52
CA GLY A 65 -2.80 15.09 5.20
C GLY A 65 -1.96 13.93 4.67
N VAL A 66 -0.66 13.95 5.00
CA VAL A 66 0.34 13.01 4.49
C VAL A 66 0.95 12.22 5.64
N ARG A 67 0.98 10.89 5.50
CA ARG A 67 1.67 10.00 6.42
C ARG A 67 2.73 9.20 5.69
N ASN A 68 3.99 9.43 6.04
CA ASN A 68 5.10 8.63 5.53
C ASN A 68 5.11 7.24 6.16
N PHE A 69 5.64 6.27 5.42
CA PHE A 69 5.88 4.92 5.90
C PHE A 69 7.23 4.41 5.43
N ASP A 70 7.84 3.61 6.28
CA ASP A 70 8.96 2.73 5.98
C ASP A 70 8.56 1.36 6.56
N LEU A 71 8.46 0.34 5.71
CA LEU A 71 7.96 -0.97 6.08
C LEU A 71 8.80 -2.08 5.47
N THR A 72 8.94 -3.13 6.27
CA THR A 72 9.69 -4.34 5.99
C THR A 72 8.84 -5.49 6.47
N PHE A 73 8.62 -6.48 5.62
CA PHE A 73 7.96 -7.71 6.00
C PHE A 73 8.96 -8.63 6.70
N ASN A 74 8.62 -9.20 7.86
CA ASN A 74 9.54 -10.10 8.56
C ASN A 74 9.46 -11.54 8.02
N VAL A 75 9.19 -11.70 6.73
CA VAL A 75 9.00 -12.98 6.05
C VAL A 75 9.93 -13.05 4.84
N ALA A 76 10.61 -14.19 4.73
CA ALA A 76 11.53 -14.48 3.65
C ALA A 76 10.82 -14.87 2.35
N LEU A 77 11.55 -14.82 1.22
CA LEU A 77 11.13 -15.33 -0.08
C LEU A 77 9.88 -14.64 -0.64
N ILE A 78 9.73 -13.34 -0.41
CA ILE A 78 8.63 -12.60 -1.02
C ILE A 78 8.92 -12.45 -2.52
N SER A 79 7.98 -12.88 -3.37
CA SER A 79 8.09 -12.77 -4.83
C SER A 79 7.20 -11.66 -5.40
N ARG A 80 6.17 -11.24 -4.65
CA ARG A 80 5.21 -10.22 -5.09
C ARG A 80 4.65 -9.43 -3.92
N ILE A 81 4.55 -8.11 -4.09
CA ILE A 81 3.78 -7.22 -3.24
C ILE A 81 2.55 -6.76 -4.02
N LYS A 82 1.38 -6.96 -3.44
CA LYS A 82 0.13 -6.39 -3.94
C LYS A 82 -0.25 -5.19 -3.07
N ILE A 83 -0.50 -4.05 -3.71
CA ILE A 83 -0.85 -2.79 -3.04
C ILE A 83 -2.29 -2.42 -3.42
N THR A 84 -3.13 -2.21 -2.41
CA THR A 84 -4.52 -1.76 -2.59
C THR A 84 -4.74 -0.47 -1.83
N VAL A 85 -5.30 0.55 -2.48
CA VAL A 85 -5.65 1.82 -1.82
C VAL A 85 -7.16 1.89 -1.65
N CYS A 86 -7.62 2.16 -0.43
CA CYS A 86 -9.02 2.26 -0.07
C CYS A 86 -9.32 3.57 0.65
N GLN A 87 -10.53 4.09 0.42
CA GLN A 87 -11.12 5.20 1.15
C GLN A 87 -12.17 4.64 2.12
N ASN A 88 -12.07 4.97 3.40
CA ASN A 88 -12.99 4.52 4.44
C ASN A 88 -13.91 5.66 4.86
N PHE A 89 -15.14 5.61 4.38
CA PHE A 89 -16.23 6.50 4.79
C PHE A 89 -16.95 5.89 5.99
N SER A 90 -17.79 6.70 6.65
CA SER A 90 -18.69 6.19 7.70
C SER A 90 -19.70 5.15 7.18
N THR A 91 -20.01 5.18 5.88
CA THR A 91 -20.99 4.32 5.21
C THR A 91 -20.39 3.05 4.59
N GLY A 92 -19.05 2.94 4.55
CA GLY A 92 -18.37 1.79 3.96
C GLY A 92 -17.00 2.11 3.39
N GLN A 93 -16.36 1.08 2.84
CA GLN A 93 -15.04 1.16 2.24
C GLN A 93 -15.12 1.08 0.72
N GLN A 94 -14.38 1.94 0.02
CA GLN A 94 -14.24 1.94 -1.43
C GLN A 94 -12.77 1.76 -1.82
N CYS A 95 -12.45 0.68 -2.52
CA CYS A 95 -11.07 0.34 -2.90
C CYS A 95 -10.87 0.48 -4.41
N GLY A 96 -9.70 0.99 -4.79
CA GLY A 96 -9.24 0.96 -6.18
C GLY A 96 -8.77 -0.42 -6.61
N SER A 97 -8.50 -0.58 -7.91
CA SER A 97 -7.87 -1.79 -8.41
C SER A 97 -6.49 -1.99 -7.78
N PRO A 98 -6.15 -3.21 -7.33
CA PRO A 98 -4.85 -3.48 -6.74
C PRO A 98 -3.74 -3.46 -7.79
N GLU A 99 -2.59 -2.95 -7.40
CA GLU A 99 -1.37 -2.95 -8.20
C GLU A 99 -0.42 -4.06 -7.71
N ASN A 100 0.17 -4.81 -8.64
CA ASN A 100 1.08 -5.91 -8.32
C ASN A 100 2.51 -5.55 -8.72
N TYR A 101 3.44 -5.77 -7.79
CA TYR A 101 4.87 -5.53 -7.98
C TYR A 101 5.60 -6.84 -7.70
N SER A 102 6.27 -7.39 -8.70
CA SER A 102 7.02 -8.63 -8.58
C SER A 102 8.52 -8.37 -8.46
N TYR A 103 9.23 -9.30 -7.83
CA TYR A 103 10.68 -9.42 -7.94
C TYR A 103 11.06 -9.67 -9.41
N GLY A 104 12.07 -8.95 -9.91
CA GLY A 104 12.55 -9.03 -11.30
C GLY A 104 13.58 -10.12 -11.54
#